data_AF-A0A6B2L5X9-F1
#
_entry.id   AF-A0A6B2L5X9-F1
#
_cell.length_a   1.000
_cell.length_b   1.000
_cell.length_c   1.000
_cell.angle_alpha   90.00
_cell.angle_beta   90.00
_cell.angle_gamma   90.00
#
_symmetry.space_group_name_H-M   'P 1'
#
loop_
_entity.id
_entity.type
_entity.pdbx_description
1 polymer ?
#
loop_
_entity_poly.entity_id
_entity_poly.type
_entity_poly.pdbx_seq_one_letter_code
_entity_poly.pdbx_strand_id
1 'polypeptide(L)'
;MKVEDIHDLLPSSQVADIASKKPVGITSEKLVEMALHPDNPEYQGFTRILLASHSLVMSGEKLFELVFQFFKTHSNKPNSDNFIRSVFFFLETWTEDFFSEFKELTEVHQKIQNLANTAKQDYFSIYFEHPFCDKFLENQNKQKQENLPTTPEELIDFEGDGFDVIEMDTLEFTLQMTLIEFQLFKQIRVAEFIGSSWNKPDKKKLAPNICKSISHFNKISNWVRYEILTETNPKRRVKLIKKFIDIAQHLQSIGNFNGLFQIMSALHSAPIIRLKQSFASLSSRYSQLLKNLASVFISKDNYATLRQTLSRFQPPIIPYLGMYLTDLTFLEEGNSSWIETENEKVINLNKVTMMGKCLADLVWFRRR
;
A
#
# COMPACT_ATOMS: atom_id res chain seq x y z
N MET A 1 -5.57 12.02 -7.80
CA MET A 1 -6.84 12.62 -7.39
C MET A 1 -6.60 13.56 -6.21
N LYS A 2 -6.63 14.88 -6.45
CA LYS A 2 -6.54 15.90 -5.41
C LYS A 2 -7.80 15.85 -4.53
N VAL A 3 -7.79 16.52 -3.38
CA VAL A 3 -9.01 16.67 -2.54
C VAL A 3 -10.08 17.48 -3.28
N GLU A 4 -9.64 18.33 -4.20
CA GLU A 4 -10.46 19.16 -5.09
C GLU A 4 -11.37 18.32 -6.02
N ASP A 5 -11.00 17.10 -6.38
CA ASP A 5 -11.81 16.26 -7.30
C ASP A 5 -13.06 15.66 -6.60
N ILE A 6 -13.12 15.70 -5.26
CA ILE A 6 -14.29 15.25 -4.48
C ILE A 6 -15.49 16.18 -4.68
N HIS A 7 -15.25 17.45 -5.05
CA HIS A 7 -16.29 18.45 -5.25
C HIS A 7 -17.31 18.05 -6.32
N ASP A 8 -16.88 17.33 -7.35
CA ASP A 8 -17.74 16.92 -8.47
C ASP A 8 -18.64 15.73 -8.12
N LEU A 9 -18.41 15.08 -6.98
CA LEU A 9 -19.10 13.86 -6.55
C LEU A 9 -20.21 14.10 -5.52
N LEU A 10 -20.36 15.34 -5.04
CA LEU A 10 -21.27 15.70 -3.96
C LEU A 10 -22.41 16.61 -4.44
N PRO A 11 -23.60 16.53 -3.82
CA PRO A 11 -24.67 17.49 -4.04
C PRO A 11 -24.16 18.93 -3.79
N SER A 12 -24.65 19.91 -4.55
CA SER A 12 -24.18 21.30 -4.49
C SER A 12 -24.19 21.92 -3.07
N SER A 13 -25.06 21.42 -2.18
CA SER A 13 -25.12 21.83 -0.78
C SER A 13 -23.90 21.41 0.06
N GLN A 14 -23.26 20.29 -0.27
CA GLN A 14 -22.08 19.77 0.45
C GLN A 14 -20.76 20.27 -0.16
N VAL A 15 -20.78 20.76 -1.39
CA VAL A 15 -19.60 21.37 -2.07
C VAL A 15 -19.14 22.63 -1.34
N ALA A 16 -20.09 23.42 -0.80
CA ALA A 16 -19.80 24.61 0.01
C ALA A 16 -19.06 24.28 1.31
N ASP A 17 -19.30 23.10 1.90
CA ASP A 17 -18.62 22.67 3.13
C ASP A 17 -17.15 22.29 2.88
N ILE A 18 -16.83 21.69 1.73
CA ILE A 18 -15.43 21.44 1.34
C ILE A 18 -14.69 22.76 1.08
N ALA A 19 -15.31 23.73 0.41
CA ALA A 19 -14.72 25.05 0.18
C ALA A 19 -14.47 25.83 1.49
N SER A 20 -15.26 25.54 2.53
CA SER A 20 -15.12 26.14 3.87
C SER A 20 -14.21 25.36 4.83
N LYS A 21 -13.52 24.30 4.35
CA LYS A 21 -12.73 23.35 5.17
C LYS A 21 -13.51 22.65 6.28
N LYS A 22 -14.85 22.66 6.24
CA LYS A 22 -15.67 21.89 7.17
C LYS A 22 -15.73 20.43 6.73
N PRO A 23 -15.71 19.48 7.69
CA PRO A 23 -15.82 18.06 7.35
C PRO A 23 -17.22 17.77 6.80
N VAL A 24 -17.29 16.98 5.71
CA VAL A 24 -18.55 16.62 5.05
C VAL A 24 -19.08 15.32 5.62
N GLY A 25 -20.35 15.36 6.05
CA GLY A 25 -21.11 14.21 6.53
C GLY A 25 -21.77 13.42 5.40
N ILE A 26 -21.71 12.10 5.45
CA ILE A 26 -22.34 11.20 4.47
C ILE A 26 -22.92 9.94 5.12
N THR A 27 -23.96 9.35 4.51
CA THR A 27 -24.50 8.05 4.92
C THR A 27 -23.70 6.89 4.31
N SER A 28 -23.84 5.69 4.87
CA SER A 28 -23.20 4.49 4.32
C SER A 28 -23.69 4.16 2.90
N GLU A 29 -24.97 4.39 2.65
CA GLU A 29 -25.65 4.16 1.37
C GLU A 29 -25.08 5.10 0.30
N LYS A 30 -24.95 6.39 0.63
CA LYS A 30 -24.42 7.38 -0.31
C LYS A 30 -22.93 7.17 -0.57
N LEU A 31 -22.18 6.71 0.44
CA LEU A 31 -20.78 6.33 0.29
C LEU A 31 -20.60 5.16 -0.70
N VAL A 32 -21.45 4.13 -0.61
CA VAL A 32 -21.44 3.01 -1.56
C VAL A 32 -21.90 3.46 -2.95
N GLU A 33 -22.93 4.31 -3.03
CA GLU A 33 -23.38 4.90 -4.29
C GLU A 33 -22.25 5.61 -5.03
N MET A 34 -21.40 6.37 -4.33
CA MET A 34 -20.23 7.03 -4.94
C MET A 34 -19.24 6.05 -5.58
N ALA A 35 -19.09 4.84 -5.04
CA ALA A 35 -18.22 3.81 -5.61
C ALA A 35 -18.84 3.08 -6.82
N LEU A 36 -20.18 3.07 -6.91
CA LEU A 36 -20.92 2.27 -7.88
C LEU A 36 -21.61 3.09 -8.97
N HIS A 37 -21.80 4.40 -8.82
CA HIS A 37 -22.59 5.15 -9.78
C HIS A 37 -21.82 5.32 -11.12
N PRO A 38 -22.39 4.91 -12.27
CA PRO A 38 -21.70 4.99 -13.56
C PRO A 38 -21.43 6.42 -14.04
N ASP A 39 -22.29 7.36 -13.63
CA ASP A 39 -22.12 8.78 -13.97
C ASP A 39 -21.03 9.45 -13.13
N ASN A 40 -20.45 8.74 -12.14
CA ASN A 40 -19.25 9.20 -11.46
C ASN A 40 -18.03 8.83 -12.34
N PRO A 41 -17.36 9.79 -13.02
CA PRO A 41 -16.20 9.49 -13.86
C PRO A 41 -15.01 8.93 -13.05
N GLU A 42 -15.01 9.12 -11.74
CA GLU A 42 -13.95 8.70 -10.81
C GLU A 42 -14.33 7.45 -9.98
N TYR A 43 -15.43 6.76 -10.31
CA TYR A 43 -15.92 5.62 -9.51
C TYR A 43 -14.84 4.56 -9.25
N GLN A 44 -13.92 4.36 -10.20
CA GLN A 44 -12.82 3.41 -10.06
C GLN A 44 -11.78 3.82 -9.01
N GLY A 45 -11.50 5.12 -8.92
CA GLY A 45 -10.64 5.68 -7.87
C GLY A 45 -11.32 5.57 -6.51
N PHE A 46 -12.60 5.94 -6.46
CA PHE A 46 -13.38 5.87 -5.22
C PHE A 46 -13.61 4.44 -4.73
N THR A 47 -13.78 3.47 -5.63
CA THR A 47 -13.84 2.03 -5.32
C THR A 47 -12.63 1.60 -4.49
N ARG A 48 -11.41 1.95 -4.93
CA ARG A 48 -10.18 1.59 -4.20
C ARG A 48 -10.09 2.29 -2.85
N ILE A 49 -10.49 3.57 -2.80
CA ILE A 49 -10.55 4.33 -1.55
C ILE A 49 -11.49 3.66 -0.55
N LEU A 50 -12.71 3.34 -0.98
CA LEU A 50 -13.72 2.69 -0.14
C LEU A 50 -13.27 1.31 0.32
N LEU A 51 -12.76 0.46 -0.59
CA LEU A 51 -12.24 -0.85 -0.23
C LEU A 51 -11.05 -0.77 0.75
N ALA A 52 -10.23 0.28 0.65
CA ALA A 52 -9.12 0.48 1.56
C ALA A 52 -9.52 1.05 2.94
N SER A 53 -10.67 1.70 3.07
CA SER A 53 -11.01 2.44 4.29
C SER A 53 -12.39 2.14 4.87
N HIS A 54 -13.19 1.25 4.27
CA HIS A 54 -14.54 0.93 4.75
C HIS A 54 -14.55 0.50 6.22
N SER A 55 -13.53 -0.24 6.68
CA SER A 55 -13.42 -0.74 8.05
C SER A 55 -13.32 0.37 9.11
N LEU A 56 -13.08 1.63 8.72
CA LEU A 56 -13.17 2.78 9.62
C LEU A 56 -14.61 3.05 10.08
N VAL A 57 -15.60 2.65 9.27
CA VAL A 57 -16.99 3.11 9.40
C VAL A 57 -18.03 2.00 9.22
N MET A 58 -17.69 0.88 8.58
CA MET A 58 -18.57 -0.28 8.38
C MET A 58 -17.79 -1.59 8.20
N SER A 59 -18.41 -2.72 8.58
CA SER A 59 -17.83 -4.04 8.33
C SER A 59 -17.84 -4.42 6.84
N GLY A 60 -17.03 -5.40 6.45
CA GLY A 60 -17.04 -5.92 5.08
C GLY A 60 -18.37 -6.57 4.71
N GLU A 61 -19.03 -7.23 5.65
CA GLU A 61 -20.36 -7.81 5.47
C GLU A 61 -21.40 -6.73 5.18
N LYS A 62 -21.40 -5.64 5.96
CA LYS A 62 -22.31 -4.51 5.74
C LYS A 62 -22.06 -3.83 4.39
N LEU A 63 -20.79 -3.66 4.01
CA LEU A 63 -20.42 -3.12 2.70
C LEU A 63 -20.97 -4.00 1.57
N PHE A 64 -20.78 -5.32 1.66
CA PHE A 64 -21.30 -6.26 0.67
C PHE A 64 -22.83 -6.24 0.59
N GLU A 65 -23.52 -6.21 1.74
CA GLU A 65 -24.98 -6.11 1.79
C GLU A 65 -25.51 -4.86 1.08
N LEU A 66 -24.88 -3.71 1.31
CA LEU A 66 -25.24 -2.46 0.63
C LEU A 66 -25.01 -2.57 -0.88
N VAL A 67 -23.82 -3.01 -1.31
CA VAL A 67 -23.51 -3.21 -2.75
C VAL A 67 -24.54 -4.13 -3.40
N PHE A 68 -24.90 -5.23 -2.73
CA PHE A 68 -25.86 -6.20 -3.25
C PHE A 68 -27.30 -5.67 -3.29
N GLN A 69 -27.71 -4.89 -2.29
CA GLN A 69 -29.00 -4.18 -2.31
C GLN A 69 -29.07 -3.18 -3.46
N PHE A 70 -28.00 -2.41 -3.68
CA PHE A 70 -27.89 -1.48 -4.81
C PHE A 70 -27.99 -2.23 -6.15
N PHE A 71 -27.25 -3.33 -6.28
CA PHE A 71 -27.29 -4.19 -7.47
C PHE A 71 -28.71 -4.69 -7.77
N LYS A 72 -29.41 -5.28 -6.78
CA LYS A 72 -30.79 -5.74 -6.95
C LYS A 72 -31.77 -4.64 -7.37
N THR A 73 -31.58 -3.44 -6.82
CA THR A 73 -32.49 -2.31 -7.05
C THR A 73 -32.30 -1.68 -8.43
N HIS A 74 -31.08 -1.70 -8.97
CA HIS A 74 -30.73 -0.93 -10.18
C HIS A 74 -30.42 -1.78 -11.41
N SER A 75 -30.07 -3.07 -11.26
CA SER A 75 -29.71 -3.94 -12.40
C SER A 75 -30.82 -4.12 -13.43
N ASN A 76 -32.09 -4.13 -13.01
CA ASN A 76 -33.23 -4.31 -13.91
C ASN A 76 -33.79 -3.01 -14.51
N LYS A 77 -33.16 -1.87 -14.23
CA LYS A 77 -33.58 -0.57 -14.79
C LYS A 77 -33.08 -0.43 -16.24
N PRO A 78 -33.77 0.32 -17.11
CA PRO A 78 -33.26 0.61 -18.45
C PRO A 78 -31.92 1.36 -18.37
N ASN A 79 -30.99 1.07 -19.30
CA ASN A 79 -29.64 1.63 -19.36
C ASN A 79 -28.75 1.32 -18.12
N SER A 80 -28.94 0.17 -17.47
CA SER A 80 -28.17 -0.25 -16.29
C SER A 80 -26.76 -0.78 -16.61
N ASP A 81 -26.39 -0.93 -17.88
CA ASP A 81 -25.12 -1.57 -18.29
C ASP A 81 -23.89 -0.95 -17.62
N ASN A 82 -23.79 0.38 -17.62
CA ASN A 82 -22.64 1.06 -17.00
C ASN A 82 -22.61 0.86 -15.48
N PHE A 83 -23.78 0.85 -14.83
CA PHE A 83 -23.90 0.58 -13.39
C PHE A 83 -23.53 -0.87 -13.06
N ILE A 84 -23.90 -1.82 -13.92
CA ILE A 84 -23.55 -3.22 -13.73
C ILE A 84 -22.03 -3.41 -13.88
N ARG A 85 -21.42 -2.75 -14.87
CA ARG A 85 -19.95 -2.72 -15.04
C ARG A 85 -19.22 -2.15 -13.82
N SER A 86 -19.73 -1.08 -13.20
CA SER A 86 -19.10 -0.52 -11.99
C SER A 86 -19.21 -1.45 -10.80
N VAL A 87 -20.34 -2.17 -10.63
CA VAL A 87 -20.49 -3.21 -9.60
C VAL A 87 -19.51 -4.35 -9.81
N PHE A 88 -19.35 -4.85 -11.04
CA PHE A 88 -18.38 -5.91 -11.31
C PHE A 88 -16.94 -5.44 -11.14
N PHE A 89 -16.61 -4.22 -11.58
CA PHE A 89 -15.32 -3.61 -11.30
C PHE A 89 -15.03 -3.52 -9.79
N PHE A 90 -16.04 -3.18 -8.99
CA PHE A 90 -15.92 -3.14 -7.54
C PHE A 90 -15.58 -4.53 -6.97
N LEU A 91 -16.32 -5.56 -7.38
CA LEU A 91 -16.09 -6.94 -6.93
C LEU A 91 -14.73 -7.49 -7.42
N GLU A 92 -14.35 -7.24 -8.67
CA GLU A 92 -13.03 -7.58 -9.22
C GLU A 92 -11.93 -6.93 -8.40
N THR A 93 -12.03 -5.62 -8.15
CA THR A 93 -11.04 -4.87 -7.36
C THR A 93 -10.94 -5.44 -5.94
N TRP A 94 -12.06 -5.77 -5.30
CA TRP A 94 -12.06 -6.32 -3.95
C TRP A 94 -11.41 -7.71 -3.89
N THR A 95 -11.76 -8.58 -4.84
CA THR A 95 -11.31 -9.98 -4.86
C THR A 95 -9.88 -10.14 -5.38
N GLU A 96 -9.35 -9.18 -6.13
CA GLU A 96 -8.00 -9.25 -6.70
C GLU A 96 -7.02 -8.37 -5.92
N ASP A 97 -7.29 -7.06 -5.83
CA ASP A 97 -6.36 -6.10 -5.24
C ASP A 97 -6.39 -6.16 -3.71
N PHE A 98 -7.57 -6.37 -3.12
CA PHE A 98 -7.80 -6.43 -1.66
C PHE A 98 -8.06 -7.87 -1.16
N PHE A 99 -7.47 -8.86 -1.84
CA PHE A 99 -7.74 -10.27 -1.57
C PHE A 99 -7.45 -10.70 -0.12
N SER A 100 -6.39 -10.15 0.50
CA SER A 100 -5.99 -10.50 1.87
C SER A 100 -7.03 -10.11 2.92
N GLU A 101 -7.77 -9.04 2.66
CA GLU A 101 -8.89 -8.57 3.47
C GLU A 101 -10.16 -9.35 3.12
N PHE A 102 -10.39 -9.58 1.82
CA PHE A 102 -11.56 -10.28 1.31
C PHE A 102 -11.64 -11.74 1.77
N LYS A 103 -10.52 -12.47 1.84
CA LYS A 103 -10.46 -13.88 2.27
C LYS A 103 -10.92 -14.13 3.70
N GLU A 104 -10.87 -13.12 4.56
CA GLU A 104 -11.34 -13.22 5.95
C GLU A 104 -12.87 -13.12 6.03
N LEU A 105 -13.54 -12.61 4.98
CA LEU A 105 -15.00 -12.46 4.90
C LEU A 105 -15.65 -13.75 4.36
N THR A 106 -15.61 -14.83 5.15
CA THR A 106 -16.06 -16.18 4.73
C THR A 106 -17.52 -16.22 4.28
N GLU A 107 -18.42 -15.52 4.95
CA GLU A 107 -19.83 -15.45 4.57
C GLU A 107 -20.03 -14.71 3.24
N VAL A 108 -19.30 -13.62 3.02
CA VAL A 108 -19.35 -12.84 1.77
C VAL A 108 -18.81 -13.68 0.61
N HIS A 109 -17.71 -14.40 0.83
CA HIS A 109 -17.17 -15.38 -0.09
C HIS A 109 -18.21 -16.41 -0.51
N GLN A 110 -18.90 -17.04 0.46
CA GLN A 110 -19.90 -18.05 0.17
C GLN A 110 -21.10 -17.47 -0.59
N LYS A 111 -21.53 -16.24 -0.25
CA LYS A 111 -22.62 -15.54 -0.96
C LYS A 111 -22.23 -15.28 -2.43
N ILE A 112 -21.02 -14.77 -2.68
CA ILE A 112 -20.53 -14.53 -4.05
C ILE A 112 -20.39 -15.85 -4.82
N GLN A 113 -19.88 -16.90 -4.18
CA GLN A 113 -19.77 -18.23 -4.80
C GLN A 113 -21.13 -18.81 -5.16
N ASN A 114 -22.11 -18.72 -4.26
CA ASN A 114 -23.48 -19.18 -4.52
C ASN A 114 -24.12 -18.39 -5.66
N LEU A 115 -23.90 -17.07 -5.72
CA LEU A 115 -24.37 -16.22 -6.82
C LEU A 115 -23.73 -16.65 -8.16
N ALA A 116 -22.41 -16.83 -8.19
CA ALA A 116 -21.69 -17.26 -9.38
C ALA A 116 -22.13 -18.64 -9.89
N ASN A 117 -22.48 -19.56 -8.97
CA ASN A 117 -22.98 -20.90 -9.33
C ASN A 117 -24.44 -20.88 -9.79
N THR A 118 -25.31 -20.13 -9.11
CA THR A 118 -26.76 -20.06 -9.40
C THR A 118 -27.02 -19.33 -10.73
N ALA A 119 -26.14 -18.41 -11.10
CA ALA A 119 -26.15 -17.71 -12.39
C ALA A 119 -26.13 -18.64 -13.62
N LYS A 120 -25.61 -19.87 -13.49
CA LYS A 120 -25.62 -20.86 -14.58
C LYS A 120 -27.01 -21.48 -14.82
N GLN A 121 -28.01 -21.16 -14.00
CA GLN A 121 -29.31 -21.85 -14.00
C GLN A 121 -30.57 -20.95 -14.15
N ASP A 122 -30.55 -19.62 -13.91
CA ASP A 122 -31.77 -18.78 -14.10
C ASP A 122 -31.60 -17.24 -14.13
N TYR A 123 -32.58 -16.53 -14.73
CA TYR A 123 -32.94 -15.08 -14.91
C TYR A 123 -31.87 -13.96 -14.98
N PHE A 124 -30.67 -14.14 -14.44
CA PHE A 124 -29.56 -13.20 -14.49
C PHE A 124 -28.44 -13.62 -15.46
N SER A 125 -28.64 -14.67 -16.27
CA SER A 125 -27.60 -15.27 -17.13
C SER A 125 -26.81 -14.25 -17.96
N ILE A 126 -27.48 -13.25 -18.53
CA ILE A 126 -26.89 -12.19 -19.36
C ILE A 126 -25.84 -11.34 -18.61
N TYR A 127 -25.99 -11.17 -17.29
CA TYR A 127 -25.11 -10.35 -16.47
C TYR A 127 -23.99 -11.17 -15.78
N PHE A 128 -24.14 -12.49 -15.72
CA PHE A 128 -23.19 -13.39 -15.04
C PHE A 128 -22.43 -14.32 -15.99
N GLU A 129 -22.63 -14.18 -17.30
CA GLU A 129 -21.59 -14.43 -18.32
C GLU A 129 -20.40 -13.45 -18.21
N HIS A 130 -20.43 -12.52 -17.23
CA HIS A 130 -19.32 -11.63 -16.96
C HIS A 130 -18.06 -12.43 -16.59
N PRO A 131 -16.90 -12.16 -17.22
CA PRO A 131 -15.65 -12.89 -17.00
C PRO A 131 -15.22 -13.00 -15.53
N PHE A 132 -15.65 -12.05 -14.69
CA PHE A 132 -15.46 -12.07 -13.25
C PHE A 132 -15.88 -13.41 -12.60
N CYS A 133 -17.06 -13.93 -12.91
CA CYS A 133 -17.60 -15.09 -12.20
C CYS A 133 -16.78 -16.35 -12.45
N ASP A 134 -16.41 -16.60 -13.70
CA ASP A 134 -15.54 -17.72 -14.05
C ASP A 134 -14.13 -17.52 -13.47
N LYS A 135 -13.55 -16.31 -13.59
CA LYS A 135 -12.24 -15.98 -13.01
C LYS A 135 -12.22 -16.16 -11.48
N PHE A 136 -13.28 -15.74 -10.80
CA PHE A 136 -13.43 -15.90 -9.35
C PHE A 136 -13.45 -17.38 -8.95
N LEU A 137 -14.26 -18.19 -9.63
CA LEU A 137 -14.35 -19.64 -9.39
C LEU A 137 -13.03 -20.36 -9.70
N GLU A 138 -12.33 -19.98 -10.78
CA GLU A 138 -11.01 -20.51 -11.11
C GLU A 138 -9.96 -20.17 -10.06
N ASN A 139 -9.92 -18.92 -9.59
CA ASN A 139 -8.97 -18.47 -8.58
C ASN A 139 -9.15 -19.22 -7.25
N GLN A 140 -10.39 -19.52 -6.87
CA GLN A 140 -10.68 -20.38 -5.70
C GLN A 140 -10.10 -21.79 -5.85
N ASN A 141 -10.15 -22.35 -7.06
CA ASN A 141 -9.60 -23.68 -7.34
C ASN A 141 -8.06 -23.66 -7.38
N LYS A 142 -7.45 -22.62 -7.95
CA LYS A 142 -5.98 -22.44 -7.97
C LYS A 142 -5.41 -22.27 -6.56
N GLN A 143 -6.09 -21.53 -5.67
CA GLN A 143 -5.66 -21.36 -4.28
C GLN A 143 -5.71 -22.65 -3.45
N LYS A 144 -6.59 -23.60 -3.80
CA LYS A 144 -6.57 -24.96 -3.23
C LYS A 144 -5.42 -25.81 -3.77
N GLN A 145 -4.79 -25.41 -4.87
CA GLN A 145 -3.76 -26.15 -5.60
C GLN A 145 -2.39 -25.45 -5.62
N GLU A 146 -2.18 -24.34 -4.91
CA GLU A 146 -0.88 -23.66 -4.85
C GLU A 146 0.17 -24.58 -4.20
N ASN A 147 0.83 -25.39 -5.03
CA ASN A 147 2.19 -25.82 -4.82
C ASN A 147 3.05 -24.57 -4.75
N LEU A 148 3.88 -24.45 -3.71
CA LEU A 148 4.88 -23.39 -3.60
C LEU A 148 5.61 -23.24 -4.95
N PRO A 149 5.87 -22.01 -5.44
CA PRO A 149 6.77 -21.84 -6.55
C PRO A 149 8.06 -22.59 -6.23
N THR A 150 8.50 -23.49 -7.10
CA THR A 150 9.81 -24.12 -7.01
C THR A 150 10.83 -22.99 -6.94
N THR A 151 11.45 -22.88 -5.77
CA THR A 151 12.64 -22.07 -5.53
C THR A 151 13.59 -22.30 -6.70
N PRO A 152 14.19 -21.25 -7.30
CA PRO A 152 15.23 -21.44 -8.31
C PRO A 152 16.24 -22.48 -7.80
N GLU A 153 16.54 -23.49 -8.64
CA GLU A 153 17.28 -24.70 -8.26
C GLU A 153 18.72 -24.45 -7.80
N GLU A 154 19.23 -23.22 -7.89
CA GLU A 154 20.52 -22.82 -7.33
C GLU A 154 20.33 -21.64 -6.38
N LEU A 155 20.09 -21.94 -5.11
CA LEU A 155 20.52 -21.05 -4.04
C LEU A 155 22.04 -21.07 -4.05
N ILE A 156 22.69 -19.91 -4.26
CA ILE A 156 24.13 -19.79 -4.04
C ILE A 156 24.36 -20.11 -2.57
N ASP A 157 24.94 -21.28 -2.32
CA ASP A 157 25.28 -21.71 -0.98
C ASP A 157 26.44 -20.86 -0.48
N PHE A 158 26.13 -19.90 0.40
CA PHE A 158 27.14 -19.17 1.16
C PHE A 158 27.45 -19.93 2.47
N GLU A 159 27.68 -21.25 2.39
CA GLU A 159 28.32 -21.99 3.48
C GLU A 159 29.79 -21.55 3.60
N GLY A 160 30.00 -20.56 4.47
CA GLY A 160 31.33 -20.14 4.91
C GLY A 160 31.26 -19.00 5.92
N ASP A 161 32.03 -19.09 7.00
CA ASP A 161 32.41 -17.95 7.84
C ASP A 161 33.11 -16.88 6.97
N GLY A 162 32.35 -16.04 6.26
CA GLY A 162 32.96 -15.19 5.21
C GLY A 162 32.02 -14.35 4.35
N PHE A 163 30.86 -13.93 4.86
CA PHE A 163 30.00 -13.00 4.12
C PHE A 163 30.66 -11.60 4.02
N ASP A 164 31.17 -11.25 2.84
CA ASP A 164 31.71 -9.92 2.54
C ASP A 164 30.83 -9.19 1.52
N VAL A 165 30.14 -8.14 1.97
CA VAL A 165 29.28 -7.32 1.12
C VAL A 165 30.05 -6.66 -0.05
N ILE A 166 31.37 -6.44 0.08
CA ILE A 166 32.17 -5.87 -1.02
C ILE A 166 32.25 -6.86 -2.19
N GLU A 167 32.43 -8.14 -1.90
CA GLU A 167 32.72 -9.19 -2.90
C GLU A 167 31.46 -9.67 -3.62
N MET A 168 30.27 -9.53 -3.00
CA MET A 168 29.01 -9.83 -3.66
C MET A 168 28.75 -8.89 -4.84
N ASP A 169 28.08 -9.38 -5.89
CA ASP A 169 27.59 -8.50 -6.94
C ASP A 169 26.56 -7.49 -6.39
N THR A 170 26.66 -6.23 -6.81
CA THR A 170 25.78 -5.15 -6.31
C THR A 170 24.33 -5.37 -6.71
N LEU A 171 24.10 -5.82 -7.95
CA LEU A 171 22.76 -6.04 -8.46
C LEU A 171 22.14 -7.24 -7.75
N GLU A 172 22.86 -8.35 -7.63
CA GLU A 172 22.36 -9.55 -6.94
C GLU A 172 21.99 -9.25 -5.48
N PHE A 173 22.86 -8.55 -4.74
CA PHE A 173 22.55 -8.12 -3.37
C PHE A 173 21.26 -7.29 -3.32
N THR A 174 21.12 -6.35 -4.26
CA THR A 174 19.95 -5.46 -4.35
C THR A 174 18.66 -6.24 -4.67
N LEU A 175 18.74 -7.23 -5.55
CA LEU A 175 17.60 -8.08 -5.92
C LEU A 175 17.16 -8.94 -4.74
N GLN A 176 18.08 -9.61 -4.06
CA GLN A 176 17.74 -10.46 -2.89
C GLN A 176 17.16 -9.64 -1.75
N MET A 177 17.77 -8.48 -1.44
CA MET A 177 17.23 -7.53 -0.46
C MET A 177 15.81 -7.09 -0.83
N THR A 178 15.57 -6.80 -2.11
CA THR A 178 14.24 -6.41 -2.61
C THR A 178 13.22 -7.53 -2.55
N LEU A 179 13.60 -8.78 -2.84
CA LEU A 179 12.72 -9.94 -2.73
C LEU A 179 12.26 -10.16 -1.29
N ILE A 180 13.19 -10.13 -0.33
CA ILE A 180 12.89 -10.28 1.10
C ILE A 180 11.95 -9.16 1.57
N GLU A 181 12.27 -7.92 1.22
CA GLU A 181 11.46 -6.77 1.62
C GLU A 181 10.08 -6.76 0.98
N PHE A 182 9.97 -7.17 -0.29
CA PHE A 182 8.68 -7.27 -0.97
C PHE A 182 7.80 -8.33 -0.32
N GLN A 183 8.36 -9.47 0.09
CA GLN A 183 7.63 -10.50 0.83
C GLN A 183 7.11 -9.99 2.17
N LEU A 184 7.90 -9.20 2.91
CA LEU A 184 7.46 -8.57 4.15
C LEU A 184 6.35 -7.54 3.89
N PHE A 185 6.52 -6.70 2.87
CA PHE A 185 5.56 -5.66 2.51
C PHE A 185 4.20 -6.24 2.07
N LYS A 186 4.23 -7.28 1.22
CA LYS A 186 3.02 -7.95 0.71
C LYS A 186 2.17 -8.59 1.82
N GLN A 187 2.78 -8.98 2.94
CA GLN A 187 2.08 -9.57 4.09
C GLN A 187 1.31 -8.54 4.94
N ILE A 188 1.61 -7.24 4.82
CA ILE A 188 0.97 -6.23 5.65
C ILE A 188 -0.48 -6.04 5.21
N ARG A 189 -1.44 -6.27 6.10
CA ARG A 189 -2.86 -6.06 5.78
C ARG A 189 -3.27 -4.61 6.00
N VAL A 190 -4.24 -4.13 5.23
CA VAL A 190 -4.84 -2.79 5.39
C VAL A 190 -5.35 -2.60 6.81
N ALA A 191 -5.96 -3.63 7.40
CA ALA A 191 -6.44 -3.61 8.78
C ALA A 191 -5.36 -3.27 9.83
N GLU A 192 -4.09 -3.60 9.57
CA GLU A 192 -2.99 -3.26 10.49
C GLU A 192 -2.70 -1.76 10.55
N PHE A 193 -3.13 -1.00 9.54
CA PHE A 193 -3.00 0.45 9.46
C PHE A 193 -4.18 1.22 10.05
N ILE A 194 -5.23 0.53 10.51
CA ILE A 194 -6.42 1.20 11.04
C ILE A 194 -6.25 1.46 12.53
N GLY A 195 -6.67 2.66 12.98
CA GLY A 195 -6.67 3.02 14.40
C GLY A 195 -5.28 3.12 15.02
N SER A 196 -4.26 3.46 14.22
CA SER A 196 -2.86 3.57 14.65
C SER A 196 -2.34 2.33 15.40
N SER A 197 -2.77 1.13 14.96
CA SER A 197 -2.54 -0.14 15.66
C SER A 197 -1.05 -0.45 15.93
N TRP A 198 -0.13 0.03 15.09
CA TRP A 198 1.32 -0.12 15.28
C TRP A 198 1.90 0.74 16.41
N ASN A 199 1.17 1.75 16.89
CA ASN A 199 1.57 2.61 18.01
C ASN A 199 0.97 2.18 19.35
N LYS A 200 0.06 1.18 19.36
CA LYS A 200 -0.60 0.71 20.58
C LYS A 200 0.30 -0.23 21.42
N PRO A 201 0.03 -0.39 22.73
CA PRO A 201 0.80 -1.30 23.59
C PRO A 201 0.84 -2.75 23.06
N ASP A 202 -0.25 -3.23 22.48
CA ASP A 202 -0.41 -4.57 21.92
C ASP A 202 -0.13 -4.64 20.40
N LYS A 203 0.65 -3.68 19.85
CA LYS A 203 1.00 -3.58 18.43
C LYS A 203 1.50 -4.87 17.78
N LYS A 204 2.17 -5.76 18.52
CA LYS A 204 2.65 -7.05 17.97
C LYS A 204 1.50 -8.00 17.64
N LYS A 205 0.35 -7.85 18.28
CA LYS A 205 -0.88 -8.60 18.01
C LYS A 205 -1.73 -7.89 16.95
N LEU A 206 -1.87 -6.57 17.05
CA LEU A 206 -2.74 -5.78 16.16
C LEU A 206 -2.12 -5.52 14.78
N ALA A 207 -0.81 -5.26 14.74
CA ALA A 207 -0.05 -4.91 13.53
C ALA A 207 1.26 -5.73 13.43
N PRO A 208 1.18 -7.08 13.42
CA PRO A 208 2.34 -7.96 13.46
C PRO A 208 3.28 -7.76 12.27
N ASN A 209 2.76 -7.57 11.06
CA ASN A 209 3.56 -7.49 9.84
C ASN A 209 4.18 -6.10 9.68
N ILE A 210 3.47 -5.04 10.09
CA ILE A 210 4.08 -3.71 10.22
C ILE A 210 5.26 -3.77 11.20
N CYS A 211 5.08 -4.40 12.36
CA CYS A 211 6.15 -4.56 13.35
C CYS A 211 7.34 -5.36 12.81
N LYS A 212 7.09 -6.44 12.05
CA LYS A 212 8.15 -7.23 11.37
C LYS A 212 8.91 -6.38 10.36
N SER A 213 8.20 -5.61 9.52
CA SER A 213 8.81 -4.72 8.52
C SER A 213 9.69 -3.65 9.17
N ILE A 214 9.21 -3.01 10.23
CA ILE A 214 10.00 -2.02 11.00
C ILE A 214 11.22 -2.68 11.66
N SER A 215 11.06 -3.87 12.22
CA SER A 215 12.18 -4.61 12.81
C SER A 215 13.25 -4.93 11.77
N HIS A 216 12.85 -5.41 10.60
CA HIS A 216 13.75 -5.68 9.48
C HIS A 216 14.48 -4.41 9.01
N PHE A 217 13.74 -3.32 8.80
CA PHE A 217 14.31 -2.01 8.45
C PHE A 217 15.44 -1.58 9.40
N ASN A 218 15.18 -1.69 10.71
CA ASN A 218 16.15 -1.33 11.74
C ASN A 218 17.35 -2.27 11.76
N LYS A 219 17.14 -3.58 11.55
CA LYS A 219 18.22 -4.57 11.47
C LYS A 219 19.17 -4.25 10.32
N ILE A 220 18.66 -4.02 9.10
CA ILE A 220 19.51 -3.70 7.95
C ILE A 220 20.24 -2.37 8.15
N SER A 221 19.52 -1.33 8.60
CA SER A 221 20.15 -0.03 8.88
C SER A 221 21.27 -0.13 9.92
N ASN A 222 21.10 -0.97 10.95
CA ASN A 222 22.12 -1.19 11.97
C ASN A 222 23.27 -2.06 11.47
N TRP A 223 22.99 -3.07 10.65
CA TRP A 223 24.01 -3.89 10.00
C TRP A 223 24.93 -3.03 9.11
N VAL A 224 24.37 -2.15 8.28
CA VAL A 224 25.17 -1.22 7.45
C VAL A 224 26.06 -0.32 8.31
N ARG A 225 25.53 0.19 9.44
CA ARG A 225 26.35 0.97 10.39
C ARG A 225 27.47 0.13 10.99
N TYR A 226 27.14 -1.09 11.39
CA TYR A 226 28.10 -2.03 11.98
C TYR A 226 29.24 -2.30 11.01
N GLU A 227 28.96 -2.75 9.78
CA GLU A 227 29.96 -3.03 8.73
C GLU A 227 30.93 -1.86 8.53
N ILE A 228 30.41 -0.63 8.43
CA ILE A 228 31.25 0.56 8.20
C ILE A 228 32.10 0.90 9.44
N LEU A 229 31.54 0.75 10.65
CA LEU A 229 32.20 1.17 11.89
C LEU A 229 33.23 0.15 12.40
N THR A 230 33.03 -1.15 12.12
CA THR A 230 33.96 -2.21 12.51
C THR A 230 35.11 -2.37 11.52
N GLU A 231 35.00 -1.82 10.31
CA GLU A 231 36.08 -1.84 9.33
C GLU A 231 37.25 -0.92 9.75
N THR A 232 38.32 -1.58 10.18
CA THR A 232 39.55 -0.93 10.69
C THR A 232 40.42 -0.37 9.58
N ASN A 233 40.41 -0.97 8.38
CA ASN A 233 41.19 -0.51 7.24
C ASN A 233 40.50 0.69 6.56
N PRO A 234 41.11 1.90 6.58
CA PRO A 234 40.46 3.09 6.03
C PRO A 234 40.13 2.99 4.54
N LYS A 235 40.98 2.32 3.74
CA LYS A 235 40.74 2.15 2.30
C LYS A 235 39.56 1.22 2.05
N ARG A 236 39.45 0.13 2.81
CA ARG A 236 38.34 -0.83 2.71
C ARG A 236 37.04 -0.23 3.22
N ARG A 237 37.07 0.57 4.28
CA ARG A 237 35.88 1.33 4.75
C ARG A 237 35.34 2.28 3.70
N VAL A 238 36.21 2.96 2.94
CA VAL A 238 35.77 3.79 1.80
C VAL A 238 35.13 2.93 0.70
N LYS A 239 35.63 1.72 0.44
CA LYS A 239 35.00 0.77 -0.49
C LYS A 239 33.61 0.34 -0.01
N LEU A 240 33.45 0.02 1.29
CA LEU A 240 32.13 -0.30 1.88
C LEU A 240 31.13 0.85 1.70
N ILE A 241 31.52 2.08 2.01
CA ILE A 241 30.65 3.26 1.83
C ILE A 241 30.23 3.40 0.37
N LYS A 242 31.16 3.25 -0.58
CA LYS A 242 30.85 3.27 -2.02
C LYS A 242 29.88 2.16 -2.41
N LYS A 243 30.14 0.94 -1.96
CA LYS A 243 29.28 -0.23 -2.20
C LYS A 243 27.85 0.02 -1.75
N PHE A 244 27.66 0.55 -0.54
CA PHE A 244 26.32 0.90 -0.05
C PHE A 244 25.66 2.05 -0.83
N ILE A 245 26.43 3.05 -1.29
CA ILE A 245 25.91 4.10 -2.18
C ILE A 245 25.42 3.49 -3.50
N ASP A 246 26.16 2.54 -4.08
CA ASP A 246 25.76 1.86 -5.32
C ASP A 246 24.50 1.00 -5.09
N ILE A 247 24.43 0.24 -4.00
CA ILE A 247 23.23 -0.52 -3.62
C ILE A 247 22.03 0.43 -3.48
N ALA A 248 22.17 1.55 -2.78
CA ALA A 248 21.12 2.55 -2.64
C ALA A 248 20.63 3.10 -3.99
N GLN A 249 21.56 3.34 -4.93
CA GLN A 249 21.20 3.76 -6.29
C GLN A 249 20.38 2.71 -7.02
N HIS A 250 20.78 1.44 -6.95
CA HIS A 250 20.06 0.34 -7.60
C HIS A 250 18.67 0.14 -6.97
N LEU A 251 18.58 0.21 -5.63
CA LEU A 251 17.31 0.13 -4.90
C LEU A 251 16.34 1.22 -5.37
N GLN A 252 16.82 2.46 -5.54
CA GLN A 252 16.01 3.53 -6.11
C GLN A 252 15.55 3.20 -7.54
N SER A 253 16.45 2.70 -8.40
CA SER A 253 16.11 2.46 -9.82
C SER A 253 15.07 1.35 -10.02
N ILE A 254 14.99 0.40 -9.09
CA ILE A 254 14.02 -0.73 -9.15
C ILE A 254 12.78 -0.50 -8.28
N GLY A 255 12.61 0.70 -7.71
CA GLY A 255 11.42 1.03 -6.92
C GLY A 255 11.41 0.48 -5.50
N ASN A 256 12.56 0.06 -4.95
CA ASN A 256 12.70 -0.29 -3.54
C ASN A 256 13.11 0.92 -2.69
N PHE A 257 12.13 1.75 -2.32
CA PHE A 257 12.35 2.94 -1.49
C PHE A 257 12.54 2.60 -0.02
N ASN A 258 11.98 1.50 0.46
CA ASN A 258 12.21 1.03 1.83
C ASN A 258 13.69 0.71 2.06
N GLY A 259 14.28 -0.13 1.19
CA GLY A 259 15.69 -0.47 1.23
C GLY A 259 16.60 0.75 1.02
N LEU A 260 16.27 1.63 0.06
CA LEU A 260 16.96 2.91 -0.10
C LEU A 260 17.01 3.68 1.22
N PHE A 261 15.88 3.82 1.90
CA PHE A 261 15.81 4.53 3.18
C PHE A 261 16.58 3.84 4.30
N GLN A 262 16.70 2.51 4.31
CA GLN A 262 17.53 1.80 5.29
C GLN A 262 19.01 2.18 5.13
N ILE A 263 19.52 2.13 3.90
CA ILE A 263 20.92 2.45 3.59
C ILE A 263 21.19 3.92 3.86
N MET A 264 20.31 4.82 3.40
CA MET A 264 20.45 6.26 3.63
C MET A 264 20.35 6.61 5.12
N SER A 265 19.46 5.97 5.88
CA SER A 265 19.38 6.15 7.34
C SER A 265 20.65 5.72 8.06
N ALA A 266 21.36 4.71 7.54
CA ALA A 266 22.66 4.31 8.06
C ALA A 266 23.73 5.36 7.74
N LEU A 267 23.87 5.72 6.46
CA LEU A 267 24.89 6.67 5.97
C LEU A 267 24.72 8.07 6.57
N HIS A 268 23.48 8.49 6.83
CA HIS A 268 23.16 9.78 7.45
C HIS A 268 23.11 9.76 8.99
N SER A 269 23.39 8.62 9.62
CA SER A 269 23.43 8.57 11.08
C SER A 269 24.66 9.30 11.63
N ALA A 270 24.51 9.91 12.81
CA ALA A 270 25.59 10.62 13.51
C ALA A 270 26.92 9.84 13.59
N PRO A 271 26.95 8.52 13.90
CA PRO A 271 28.22 7.80 13.96
C PRO A 271 28.91 7.60 12.61
N ILE A 272 28.18 7.65 11.50
CA ILE A 272 28.74 7.53 10.16
C ILE A 272 29.15 8.91 9.63
N ILE A 273 28.29 9.93 9.68
CA ILE A 273 28.58 11.29 9.17
C ILE A 273 29.85 11.92 9.78
N ARG A 274 30.21 11.55 11.02
CA ARG A 274 31.42 12.04 11.69
C ARG A 274 32.73 11.47 11.12
N LEU A 275 32.69 10.43 10.28
CA LEU A 275 33.86 9.82 9.63
C LEU A 275 34.39 10.70 8.48
N LYS A 276 34.77 11.95 8.79
CA LYS A 276 35.12 12.99 7.81
C LYS A 276 36.20 12.56 6.83
N GLN A 277 37.21 11.82 7.30
CA GLN A 277 38.29 11.31 6.45
C GLN A 277 37.80 10.31 5.39
N SER A 278 36.86 9.43 5.75
CA SER A 278 36.28 8.45 4.81
C SER A 278 35.49 9.16 3.71
N PHE A 279 34.65 10.14 4.08
CA PHE A 279 33.86 10.91 3.11
C PHE A 279 34.72 11.84 2.24
N ALA A 280 35.79 12.44 2.80
CA ALA A 280 36.74 13.23 2.03
C ALA A 280 37.52 12.40 1.00
N SER A 281 37.63 11.09 1.22
CA SER A 281 38.28 10.14 0.29
C SER A 281 37.35 9.64 -0.82
N LEU A 282 36.07 10.04 -0.83
CA LEU A 282 35.16 9.75 -1.93
C LEU A 282 35.50 10.62 -3.14
N SER A 283 35.51 10.02 -4.33
CA SER A 283 35.61 10.78 -5.57
C SER A 283 34.39 11.68 -5.75
N SER A 284 34.54 12.77 -6.51
CA SER A 284 33.44 13.70 -6.85
C SER A 284 32.16 13.00 -7.31
N ARG A 285 32.28 11.95 -8.15
CA ARG A 285 31.14 11.13 -8.62
C ARG A 285 30.29 10.57 -7.47
N TYR A 286 30.91 9.89 -6.50
CA TYR A 286 30.21 9.29 -5.36
C TYR A 286 29.66 10.34 -4.40
N SER A 287 30.40 11.44 -4.19
CA SER A 287 29.90 12.56 -3.39
C SER A 287 28.66 13.20 -4.01
N GLN A 288 28.60 13.33 -5.33
CA GLN A 288 27.42 13.81 -6.03
C GLN A 288 26.26 12.81 -5.98
N LEU A 289 26.55 11.52 -6.19
CA LEU A 289 25.53 10.46 -6.12
C LEU A 289 24.87 10.41 -4.73
N LEU A 290 25.66 10.46 -3.66
CA LEU A 290 25.14 10.52 -2.29
C LEU A 290 24.26 11.74 -2.06
N LYS A 291 24.63 12.92 -2.58
CA LYS A 291 23.80 14.13 -2.51
C LYS A 291 22.47 13.97 -3.28
N ASN A 292 22.51 13.35 -4.45
CA ASN A 292 21.31 13.10 -5.26
C ASN A 292 20.35 12.15 -4.51
N LEU A 293 20.86 11.06 -3.93
CA LEU A 293 20.06 10.13 -3.12
C LEU A 293 19.50 10.81 -1.88
N ALA A 294 20.28 11.67 -1.22
CA ALA A 294 19.83 12.43 -0.06
C ALA A 294 18.65 13.37 -0.38
N SER A 295 18.51 13.85 -1.63
CA SER A 295 17.38 14.71 -2.00
C SER A 295 16.01 14.05 -1.85
N VAL A 296 15.94 12.73 -2.06
CA VAL A 296 14.71 11.92 -1.90
C VAL A 296 14.46 11.54 -0.44
N PHE A 297 15.52 11.50 0.37
CA PHE A 297 15.47 11.16 1.80
C PHE A 297 14.93 12.29 2.68
N ILE A 298 14.90 13.53 2.18
CA ILE A 298 14.49 14.72 2.94
C ILE A 298 12.97 14.70 3.21
N SER A 299 12.60 14.91 4.47
CA SER A 299 11.19 14.96 4.94
C SER A 299 10.47 16.30 4.73
N LYS A 300 11.13 17.26 4.05
CA LYS A 300 10.57 18.60 3.75
C LYS A 300 9.22 18.50 3.02
N ASP A 301 8.29 19.37 3.40
CA ASP A 301 6.95 19.47 2.82
C ASP A 301 6.22 18.12 2.77
N ASN A 302 6.31 17.37 3.88
CA ASN A 302 5.79 16.01 4.00
C ASN A 302 6.30 15.05 2.90
N TYR A 303 7.62 14.99 2.77
CA TYR A 303 8.30 14.12 1.81
C TYR A 303 7.90 14.39 0.33
N ALA A 304 7.69 15.65 -0.04
CA ALA A 304 7.22 16.03 -1.38
C ALA A 304 8.05 15.42 -2.52
N THR A 305 9.38 15.43 -2.40
CA THR A 305 10.29 14.84 -3.40
C THR A 305 10.11 13.33 -3.52
N LEU A 306 9.95 12.62 -2.41
CA LEU A 306 9.71 11.17 -2.42
C LEU A 306 8.37 10.85 -3.08
N ARG A 307 7.30 11.58 -2.75
CA ARG A 307 5.97 11.38 -3.37
C ARG A 307 6.00 11.63 -4.87
N GLN A 308 6.64 12.71 -5.32
CA GLN A 308 6.82 13.00 -6.74
C GLN A 308 7.67 11.93 -7.44
N THR A 309 8.64 11.35 -6.73
CA THR A 309 9.46 10.27 -7.26
C THR A 309 8.61 9.01 -7.41
N LEU A 310 7.88 8.60 -6.36
CA LEU A 310 6.99 7.43 -6.37
C LEU A 310 5.96 7.49 -7.50
N SER A 311 5.39 8.66 -7.81
CA SER A 311 4.39 8.81 -8.88
C SER A 311 4.93 8.55 -10.30
N ARG A 312 6.25 8.41 -10.46
CA ARG A 312 6.90 8.09 -11.75
C ARG A 312 7.17 6.60 -11.92
N PHE A 313 7.02 5.80 -10.87
CA PHE A 313 7.23 4.35 -10.91
C PHE A 313 5.92 3.62 -11.19
N GLN A 314 6.03 2.45 -11.80
CA GLN A 314 4.94 1.48 -11.88
C GLN A 314 5.18 0.36 -10.87
N PRO A 315 4.12 -0.27 -10.32
CA PRO A 315 4.26 -1.42 -9.44
C PRO A 315 5.01 -2.57 -10.12
N PRO A 316 5.72 -3.43 -9.37
CA PRO A 316 5.80 -3.44 -7.91
C PRO A 316 6.72 -2.33 -7.34
N ILE A 317 6.29 -1.69 -6.25
CA ILE A 317 7.05 -0.66 -5.52
C ILE A 317 7.09 -1.05 -4.04
N ILE A 318 8.22 -0.85 -3.37
CA ILE A 318 8.33 -1.00 -1.91
C ILE A 318 8.48 0.39 -1.30
N PRO A 319 7.39 0.99 -0.78
CA PRO A 319 7.43 2.35 -0.25
C PRO A 319 8.17 2.41 1.08
N TYR A 320 8.75 3.57 1.40
CA TYR A 320 9.16 3.86 2.78
C TYR A 320 7.91 3.99 3.66
N LEU A 321 7.63 2.97 4.48
CA LEU A 321 6.44 2.92 5.32
C LEU A 321 6.37 4.07 6.32
N GLY A 322 7.50 4.57 6.83
CA GLY A 322 7.52 5.63 7.83
C GLY A 322 6.74 6.89 7.40
N MET A 323 6.81 7.26 6.11
CA MET A 323 6.02 8.38 5.56
C MET A 323 4.52 8.13 5.69
N TYR A 324 4.04 6.96 5.26
CA TYR A 324 2.62 6.59 5.32
C TYR A 324 2.14 6.42 6.75
N LEU A 325 2.94 5.83 7.64
CA LEU A 325 2.60 5.69 9.05
C LEU A 325 2.45 7.06 9.73
N THR A 326 3.32 8.03 9.42
CA THR A 326 3.18 9.40 9.93
C THR A 326 1.90 10.06 9.42
N ASP A 327 1.60 9.99 8.12
CA ASP A 327 0.35 10.53 7.56
C ASP A 327 -0.89 9.93 8.25
N LEU A 328 -0.93 8.61 8.37
CA LEU A 328 -2.06 7.89 8.96
C LEU A 328 -2.23 8.22 10.45
N THR A 329 -1.15 8.39 11.20
CA THR A 329 -1.23 8.87 12.59
C THR A 329 -1.88 10.26 12.67
N PHE A 330 -1.42 11.21 11.86
CA PHE A 330 -2.01 12.56 11.84
C PHE A 330 -3.49 12.55 11.42
N LEU A 331 -3.86 11.72 10.45
CA LEU A 331 -5.24 11.58 9.99
C LEU A 331 -6.14 10.96 11.06
N GLU A 332 -5.65 9.95 11.77
CA GLU A 332 -6.40 9.26 12.81
C GLU A 332 -6.63 10.16 14.03
N GLU A 333 -5.61 10.88 14.48
CA GLU A 333 -5.68 11.76 15.66
C GLU A 333 -6.41 13.07 15.38
N GLY A 334 -6.26 13.63 14.17
CA GLY A 334 -6.83 14.92 13.80
C GLY A 334 -8.28 14.89 13.34
N ASN A 335 -8.84 13.70 13.03
CA ASN A 335 -10.17 13.57 12.43
C ASN A 335 -11.00 12.46 13.09
N SER A 336 -12.19 12.80 13.59
CA SER A 336 -13.18 11.79 13.98
C SER A 336 -13.72 11.06 12.75
N SER A 337 -13.96 9.75 12.84
CA SER A 337 -14.61 8.96 11.78
C SER A 337 -16.10 9.33 11.61
N TRP A 338 -16.67 10.00 12.61
CA TRP A 338 -18.08 10.35 12.67
C TRP A 338 -18.26 11.83 12.99
N ILE A 339 -19.29 12.44 12.39
CA ILE A 339 -19.74 13.80 12.67
C ILE A 339 -21.09 13.68 13.36
N GLU A 340 -21.22 14.31 14.52
CA GLU A 340 -22.50 14.42 15.22
C GLU A 340 -23.23 15.65 14.68
N THR A 341 -24.44 15.43 14.17
CA THR A 341 -25.39 16.48 13.79
C THR A 341 -26.55 16.49 14.78
N GLU A 342 -27.41 17.52 14.73
CA GLU A 342 -28.56 17.63 15.64
C GLU A 342 -29.51 16.42 15.59
N ASN A 343 -29.58 15.73 14.45
CA ASN A 343 -30.55 14.65 14.21
C ASN A 343 -29.90 13.27 14.02
N GLU A 344 -28.63 13.20 13.64
CA GLU A 344 -27.97 11.93 13.29
C GLU A 344 -26.44 11.96 13.41
N LYS A 345 -25.87 10.76 13.51
CA LYS A 345 -24.42 10.53 13.45
C LYS A 345 -24.06 10.07 12.04
N VAL A 346 -23.33 10.90 11.30
CA VAL A 346 -22.95 10.64 9.90
C VAL A 346 -21.46 10.37 9.75
N ILE A 347 -21.07 9.72 8.66
CA ILE A 347 -19.68 9.39 8.37
C ILE A 347 -18.92 10.66 7.97
N ASN A 348 -17.71 10.83 8.48
CA ASN A 348 -16.79 11.87 8.01
C ASN A 348 -16.15 11.45 6.68
N LEU A 349 -16.67 11.96 5.57
CA LEU A 349 -16.20 11.63 4.22
C LEU A 349 -14.74 12.03 4.01
N ASN A 350 -14.30 13.15 4.57
CA ASN A 350 -12.92 13.64 4.43
C ASN A 350 -11.94 12.64 5.03
N LYS A 351 -12.22 12.11 6.23
CA LYS A 351 -11.35 11.10 6.87
C LYS A 351 -11.29 9.83 6.03
N VAL A 352 -12.44 9.28 5.66
CA VAL A 352 -12.56 8.05 4.85
C VAL A 352 -11.78 8.19 3.54
N THR A 353 -11.90 9.35 2.89
CA THR A 353 -11.25 9.60 1.61
C THR A 353 -9.74 9.79 1.76
N MET A 354 -9.29 10.58 2.73
CA MET A 354 -7.85 10.82 2.94
C MET A 354 -7.12 9.56 3.38
N MET A 355 -7.68 8.82 4.35
CA MET A 355 -7.10 7.54 4.77
C MET A 355 -7.16 6.51 3.65
N GLY A 356 -8.30 6.40 2.95
CA GLY A 356 -8.45 5.48 1.84
C GLY A 356 -7.47 5.74 0.69
N LYS A 357 -7.15 7.00 0.39
CA LYS A 357 -6.10 7.35 -0.59
C LYS A 357 -4.73 6.79 -0.16
N CYS A 358 -4.31 7.05 1.09
CA CYS A 358 -3.05 6.54 1.62
C CYS A 358 -2.97 5.00 1.58
N LEU A 359 -4.05 4.32 1.95
CA LEU A 359 -4.10 2.87 2.02
C LEU A 359 -4.22 2.22 0.63
N ALA A 360 -4.98 2.83 -0.28
CA ALA A 360 -5.11 2.38 -1.66
C ALA A 360 -3.77 2.44 -2.40
N ASP A 361 -2.94 3.46 -2.17
CA ASP A 361 -1.57 3.53 -2.72
C ASP A 361 -0.75 2.31 -2.27
N LEU A 362 -0.79 1.96 -0.98
CA LEU A 362 -0.04 0.83 -0.43
C LEU A 362 -0.47 -0.52 -1.02
N VAL A 363 -1.76 -0.67 -1.33
CA VAL A 363 -2.27 -1.85 -2.02
C VAL A 363 -1.85 -1.85 -3.49
N TRP A 364 -1.98 -0.71 -4.16
CA TRP A 364 -1.59 -0.55 -5.57
C TRP A 364 -0.11 -0.87 -5.81
N PHE A 365 0.79 -0.47 -4.91
CA PHE A 365 2.22 -0.77 -5.00
C PHE A 365 2.56 -2.27 -4.99
N ARG A 366 1.64 -3.14 -4.57
CA ARG A 366 1.85 -4.60 -4.51
C ARG A 366 1.50 -5.32 -5.81
N ARG A 367 0.84 -4.64 -6.75
CA ARG A 367 0.42 -5.25 -8.02
C ARG A 367 1.65 -5.68 -8.82
N ARG A 368 1.52 -6.82 -9.50
CA ARG A 368 2.51 -7.38 -10.42
C ARG A 368 1.99 -7.32 -11.84
#